data_AF-A0A1Q8Q4E4-F1
#
_entry.id   AF-A0A1Q8Q4E4-F1
#
_cell.length_a   1.000
_cell.length_b   1.000
_cell.length_c   1.000
_cell.angle_alpha   90.00
_cell.angle_beta   90.00
_cell.angle_gamma   90.00
#
_symmetry.space_group_name_H-M   'P 1'
#
loop_
_entity.id
_entity.type
_entity.pdbx_description
1 polymer ?
#
loop_
_entity_poly.entity_id
_entity_poly.type
_entity_poly.pdbx_seq_one_letter_code
_entity_poly.pdbx_strand_id
1 'polypeptide(L)' 'MTASKFRVLFRTVLIIFALVYGVAAYPDGWSRFAILVAVIAIFMTFEDVAMKKASKQQRLLFVAVFAITFFAAFYYAFLA' A
#
# COMPACT_ATOMS: atom_id res chain seq x y z
N MET A 1 0.91 -13.07 15.26
CA MET A 1 1.56 -13.06 13.92
C MET A 1 3.05 -13.03 14.08
N THR A 2 3.78 -13.99 13.51
CA THR A 2 5.24 -13.91 13.36
C THR A 2 5.60 -12.86 12.29
N ALA A 3 6.85 -12.36 12.29
CA ALA A 3 7.34 -11.39 11.30
C ALA A 3 7.07 -11.81 9.85
N SER A 4 7.35 -13.08 9.55
CA SER A 4 7.11 -13.69 8.24
C SER A 4 5.64 -13.65 7.82
N LYS A 5 4.70 -14.05 8.70
CA LYS A 5 3.26 -14.08 8.37
C LYS A 5 2.68 -12.68 8.11
N PHE A 6 3.16 -11.66 8.82
CA PHE A 6 2.75 -10.27 8.58
C PHE A 6 3.17 -9.77 7.21
N ARG A 7 4.43 -9.98 6.84
CA ARG A 7 4.95 -9.57 5.54
C ARG A 7 4.16 -10.17 4.39
N VAL A 8 3.92 -11.48 4.45
CA VAL A 8 3.16 -12.18 3.40
C VAL A 8 1.76 -11.59 3.28
N LEU A 9 1.04 -11.47 4.40
CA LEU A 9 -0.32 -10.91 4.40
C LEU A 9 -0.36 -9.48 3.85
N PHE A 10 0.55 -8.61 4.32
CA PHE A 10 0.60 -7.22 3.89
C PHE A 10 0.87 -7.11 2.39
N ARG A 11 1.84 -7.87 1.85
CA ARG A 11 2.12 -7.88 0.41
C ARG A 11 0.94 -8.41 -0.41
N THR A 12 0.29 -9.47 0.04
CA THR A 12 -0.90 -10.00 -0.65
C THR A 12 -2.00 -8.95 -0.73
N VAL A 13 -2.26 -8.24 0.36
CA VAL A 13 -3.24 -7.14 0.38
C VAL A 13 -2.85 -6.06 -0.64
N LEU A 14 -1.60 -5.59 -0.62
CA LEU A 14 -1.13 -4.58 -1.56
C LEU A 14 -1.26 -4.98 -3.03
N ILE A 15 -0.95 -6.24 -3.36
CA ILE A 15 -1.10 -6.78 -4.72
C ILE A 15 -2.57 -6.78 -5.13
N ILE A 16 -3.47 -7.23 -4.26
CA ILE A 16 -4.92 -7.21 -4.54
C ILE A 16 -5.39 -5.79 -4.81
N PHE A 17 -4.97 -4.82 -3.99
CA PHE A 17 -5.29 -3.40 -4.19
C PHE A 17 -4.78 -2.89 -5.54
N ALA A 18 -3.52 -3.16 -5.89
CA ALA A 18 -2.95 -2.75 -7.17
C ALA A 18 -3.72 -3.35 -8.35
N LEU A 19 -4.12 -4.63 -8.29
CA LEU A 19 -4.88 -5.27 -9.35
C LEU A 19 -6.29 -4.68 -9.51
N VAL A 20 -7.03 -4.54 -8.41
CA VAL A 20 -8.41 -4.02 -8.42
C VAL A 20 -8.45 -2.60 -8.98
N TYR A 21 -7.59 -1.72 -8.48
CA TYR A 21 -7.57 -0.33 -8.93
C TYR A 21 -6.91 -0.16 -10.30
N GLY A 22 -5.98 -1.03 -10.68
CA GLY A 22 -5.36 -1.01 -12.00
C GLY A 22 -6.35 -1.34 -13.10
N VAL A 23 -7.21 -2.33 -12.87
CA VAL A 23 -8.30 -2.67 -13.80
C VAL A 23 -9.34 -1.56 -13.85
N ALA A 24 -9.74 -1.01 -12.69
CA ALA A 24 -10.74 0.06 -12.62
C ALA A 24 -10.29 1.38 -13.27
N ALA A 25 -8.98 1.64 -13.31
CA ALA A 25 -8.41 2.85 -13.89
C ALA A 25 -8.14 2.74 -15.40
N TYR A 26 -8.29 1.58 -16.02
CA TYR A 26 -8.05 1.43 -17.46
C TYR A 26 -9.28 1.87 -18.29
N PRO A 27 -9.10 2.54 -19.45
CA PRO A 27 -7.83 3.00 -20.04
C PRO A 27 -7.41 4.42 -19.60
N ASP A 28 -8.36 5.32 -19.33
CA ASP A 28 -8.09 6.76 -19.24
C ASP A 28 -7.47 7.22 -17.90
N GLY A 29 -7.53 6.38 -16.86
CA GLY A 29 -7.06 6.68 -15.51
C GLY A 29 -5.66 6.14 -15.16
N TRP A 30 -4.91 5.61 -16.14
CA TRP A 30 -3.65 4.92 -15.89
C TRP A 30 -2.56 5.81 -15.25
N SER A 31 -2.50 7.09 -15.63
CA SER A 31 -1.57 8.06 -15.02
C SER A 31 -1.90 8.34 -13.55
N ARG A 32 -3.20 8.38 -13.20
CA ARG A 32 -3.69 8.52 -11.82
C ARG A 32 -3.44 7.24 -11.01
N PHE A 33 -3.56 6.08 -11.66
CA PHE A 33 -3.23 4.79 -11.06
C PHE A 33 -1.74 4.66 -10.72
N ALA A 34 -0.84 5.19 -11.55
CA ALA A 34 0.59 5.19 -11.28
C ALA A 34 0.95 5.85 -9.92
N ILE A 35 0.18 6.85 -9.49
CA ILE A 35 0.35 7.50 -8.17
C ILE A 35 0.05 6.51 -7.03
N LEU A 36 -1.01 5.72 -7.15
CA LEU A 36 -1.33 4.67 -6.16
C LEU A 36 -0.26 3.59 -6.11
N VAL A 37 0.24 3.18 -7.29
CA VAL A 37 1.33 2.20 -7.37
C VAL A 37 2.60 2.73 -6.72
N ALA A 38 2.93 4.01 -6.92
CA ALA A 38 4.10 4.64 -6.28
C ALA A 38 3.99 4.62 -4.75
N VAL A 39 2.82 4.93 -4.19
CA VAL A 39 2.57 4.83 -2.75
C VAL A 39 2.76 3.39 -2.28
N ILE A 40 2.15 2.41 -2.95
CA ILE A 40 2.30 0.99 -2.61
C ILE A 40 3.78 0.58 -2.62
N ALA A 41 4.54 0.96 -3.64
CA ALA A 41 5.96 0.64 -3.79
C ALA A 41 6.83 1.24 -2.67
N ILE A 42 6.57 2.49 -2.28
CA ILE A 42 7.26 3.15 -1.16
C ILE A 42 7.05 2.35 0.13
N PHE A 43 5.80 1.99 0.44
CA PHE A 43 5.50 1.24 1.67
C PHE A 43 6.03 -0.19 1.62
N MET A 44 6.02 -0.87 0.46
CA MET A 44 6.69 -2.18 0.33
C MET A 44 8.19 -2.08 0.62
N THR A 45 8.85 -1.07 0.07
CA THR A 45 10.29 -0.84 0.28
C THR A 45 10.58 -0.55 1.75
N PHE A 46 9.79 0.32 2.38
CA PHE A 46 9.95 0.67 3.78
C PHE A 46 9.68 -0.51 4.71
N GLU A 47 8.69 -1.36 4.40
CA GLU A 47 8.43 -2.61 5.12
C GLU A 47 9.64 -3.55 5.08
N ASP A 48 10.24 -3.72 3.91
CA ASP A 48 11.38 -4.63 3.77
C ASP A 48 12.65 -4.10 4.44
N VAL A 49 12.90 -2.79 4.39
CA VAL A 49 14.11 -2.19 4.96
C VAL A 49 13.98 -1.97 6.48
N ALA A 50 12.87 -1.38 6.94
CA ALA A 50 12.75 -0.87 8.30
C ALA A 50 11.89 -1.75 9.24
N MET A 51 10.98 -2.58 8.72
CA MET A 51 9.99 -3.28 9.56
C MET A 51 10.36 -4.73 9.95
N LYS A 52 11.56 -5.20 9.55
CA LYS A 52 12.06 -6.57 9.81
C LYS A 52 12.03 -6.96 11.30
N LYS A 53 12.42 -6.05 12.20
CA LYS A 53 12.46 -6.27 13.66
C LYS A 53 11.43 -5.43 14.43
N ALA A 54 10.48 -4.81 13.72
CA ALA A 54 9.50 -3.91 14.34
C ALA A 54 8.53 -4.64 15.28
N SER A 55 8.21 -3.98 16.39
CA SER A 55 7.24 -4.45 17.39
C SER A 55 5.81 -4.48 16.82
N LYS A 56 4.87 -5.13 17.53
CA LYS A 56 3.46 -5.17 17.11
C LYS A 56 2.86 -3.77 16.98
N GLN A 57 3.14 -2.86 17.91
CA GLN A 57 2.65 -1.48 17.88
C GLN A 57 3.19 -0.71 16.68
N GLN A 58 4.50 -0.84 16.37
CA GLN A 58 5.10 -0.20 15.20
C GLN A 58 4.48 -0.68 13.90
N ARG A 59 4.17 -1.98 13.78
CA ARG A 59 3.48 -2.53 12.60
C ARG A 59 2.06 -2.03 12.47
N LEU A 60 1.34 -1.89 13.58
CA LEU A 60 -0.01 -1.32 13.57
C LEU A 60 0.03 0.14 13.11
N LEU A 61 0.97 0.92 13.64
CA LEU A 61 1.19 2.31 13.24
C LEU A 61 1.53 2.42 11.75
N PHE A 62 2.43 1.56 11.27
CA PHE A 62 2.82 1.51 9.86
C PHE A 62 1.63 1.21 8.94
N VAL A 63 0.78 0.26 9.30
CA VAL A 63 -0.45 -0.04 8.54
C VAL A 63 -1.43 1.14 8.59
N ALA A 64 -1.58 1.81 9.73
CA ALA A 64 -2.45 2.98 9.85
C ALA A 64 -1.95 4.14 8.96
N VAL A 65 -0.64 4.41 8.97
CA VAL A 65 -0.01 5.43 8.11
C VAL A 65 -0.18 5.06 6.64
N PHE A 66 0.05 3.80 6.27
CA PHE A 66 -0.21 3.31 4.91
C PHE A 66 -1.66 3.57 4.49
N ALA A 67 -2.63 3.21 5.32
CA ALA A 67 -4.04 3.39 5.01
C ALA A 67 -4.37 4.87 4.78
N ILE A 68 -3.93 5.77 5.67
CA ILE A 68 -4.16 7.21 5.52
C ILE A 68 -3.52 7.73 4.23
N THR A 69 -2.26 7.42 3.97
CA THR A 69 -1.57 7.88 2.76
C THR A 69 -2.21 7.32 1.49
N PHE A 70 -2.59 6.04 1.50
CA PHE A 70 -3.25 5.39 0.38
C PHE A 70 -4.60 6.03 0.09
N PHE A 71 -5.46 6.21 1.10
CA PHE A 71 -6.77 6.82 0.91
C PHE A 71 -6.67 8.30 0.52
N ALA A 72 -5.69 9.04 1.04
CA ALA A 72 -5.44 10.42 0.62
C ALA A 72 -5.01 10.49 -0.85
N ALA A 73 -4.07 9.63 -1.27
CA ALA A 73 -3.64 9.54 -2.66
C ALA A 73 -4.80 9.09 -3.58
N PHE A 74 -5.62 8.14 -3.12
CA PHE A 74 -6.80 7.69 -3.84
C PHE A 74 -7.81 8.82 -4.04
N TYR A 75 -8.14 9.54 -2.96
CA TYR A 75 -9.05 10.68 -3.02
C TYR A 75 -8.54 11.72 -4.01
N TYR A 76 -7.28 12.12 -3.91
CA TYR A 76 -6.69 13.10 -4.81
C TYR A 76 -6.65 12.65 -6.29
N ALA A 77 -6.32 11.37 -6.53
CA ALA A 77 -6.12 10.88 -7.90
C ALA A 77 -7.45 10.52 -8.61
N PHE A 78 -8.50 10.15 -7.86
CA PHE A 78 -9.73 9.60 -8.44
C PHE A 78 -11.03 10.32 -8.03
N LEU A 79 -11.06 11.06 -6.92
CA LEU A 79 -12.29 11.66 -6.38
C LEU A 79 -12.26 13.20 -6.28
N ALA A 80 -11.07 13.81 -6.30
CA ALA A 80 -10.87 15.26 -6.34
C ALA A 80 -10.97 15.79 -7.78
#